data_AF-A0A430AXF6-F1
#
_entry.id   AF-A0A430AXF6-F1
#
_cell.length_a   1.000
_cell.length_b   1.000
_cell.length_c   1.000
_cell.angle_alpha   90.00
_cell.angle_beta   90.00
_cell.angle_gamma   90.00
#
_symmetry.space_group_name_H-M   'P 1'
#
loop_
_entity.id
_entity.type
_entity.pdbx_description
1 polymer ?
#
loop_
_entity_poly.entity_id
_entity_poly.type
_entity_poly.pdbx_seq_one_letter_code
_entity_poly.pdbx_strand_id
1 'polypeptide(L)'
;MEDKNLERTIQEYVPGKQVTLAHLIPNADKEVFTKLGLAEDGNAIGILTITPSEASIIGADIAKKSGNVQIGFMDRFSGAVVITGEVSSVESALRQVNSVLSNVLKFNVPEITRT
;
A
#
# COMPACT_ATOMS: atom_id res chain seq x y z
N MET A 1 16.74 3.45 -45.23
CA MET A 1 15.79 3.47 -44.12
C MET A 1 15.45 4.93 -43.87
N GLU A 2 14.20 5.32 -44.01
CA GLU A 2 13.78 6.70 -43.74
C GLU A 2 13.98 7.01 -42.26
N ASP A 3 14.80 8.02 -41.97
CA ASP A 3 14.87 8.64 -40.65
C ASP A 3 13.50 9.26 -40.36
N LYS A 4 12.64 8.54 -39.63
CA LYS A 4 11.40 9.10 -39.09
C LYS A 4 11.79 10.28 -38.20
N ASN A 5 11.34 11.47 -38.59
CA ASN A 5 11.57 12.73 -37.90
C ASN A 5 10.76 12.75 -36.58
N LEU A 6 11.22 11.97 -35.59
CA LEU A 6 10.58 11.82 -34.29
C LEU A 6 10.89 13.04 -33.43
N GLU A 7 9.84 13.70 -32.97
CA GLU A 7 9.94 14.81 -32.03
C GLU A 7 10.54 14.32 -30.71
N ARG A 8 11.64 14.95 -30.26
CA ARG A 8 12.32 14.63 -29.01
C ARG A 8 12.03 15.72 -27.99
N THR A 9 11.49 15.32 -26.84
CA THR A 9 11.23 16.22 -25.70
C THR A 9 11.99 15.71 -24.48
N ILE A 10 12.57 16.62 -23.70
CA ILE A 10 13.13 16.30 -22.38
C ILE A 10 11.99 16.33 -21.36
N GLN A 11 11.84 15.25 -20.61
CA GLN A 11 10.85 15.14 -19.53
C GLN A 11 11.57 14.90 -18.21
N GLU A 12 11.38 15.82 -17.27
CA GLU A 12 11.81 15.64 -15.90
C GLU A 12 10.72 14.87 -15.14
N TYR A 13 11.11 13.72 -14.59
CA TYR A 13 10.22 12.88 -13.81
C TYR A 13 10.38 13.17 -12.32
N VAL A 14 9.25 13.37 -11.64
CA VAL A 14 9.16 13.42 -10.19
C VAL A 14 8.04 12.49 -9.72
N PRO A 15 8.22 11.76 -8.61
CA PRO A 15 7.16 10.90 -8.09
C PRO A 15 6.01 11.75 -7.54
N GLY A 16 4.79 11.40 -7.92
CA GLY A 16 3.58 11.97 -7.30
C GLY A 16 3.41 11.51 -5.85
N LYS A 17 2.51 12.18 -5.11
CA LYS A 17 2.09 11.76 -3.77
C LYS A 17 0.72 11.09 -3.84
N GLN A 18 0.70 9.77 -3.89
CA GLN A 18 -0.52 9.00 -4.10
C GLN A 18 -0.46 7.65 -3.40
N VAL A 19 -1.54 7.27 -2.73
CA VAL A 19 -1.87 5.87 -2.49
C VAL A 19 -2.66 5.40 -3.70
N THR A 20 -2.20 4.38 -4.39
CA THR A 20 -2.85 3.88 -5.61
C THR A 20 -3.79 2.71 -5.30
N LEU A 21 -3.47 1.92 -4.28
CA LEU A 21 -4.28 0.80 -3.82
C LEU A 21 -4.37 0.82 -2.30
N ALA A 22 -5.57 0.59 -1.78
CA ALA A 22 -5.84 0.27 -0.38
C ALA A 22 -6.90 -0.84 -0.38
N HIS A 23 -6.48 -2.09 -0.23
CA HIS A 23 -7.33 -3.26 -0.42
C HIS A 23 -7.31 -4.19 0.78
N LEU A 24 -8.48 -4.71 1.14
CA LEU A 24 -8.69 -5.68 2.22
C LEU A 24 -9.13 -7.01 1.64
N ILE A 25 -8.37 -8.07 1.95
CA ILE A 25 -8.73 -9.46 1.67
C ILE A 25 -9.14 -10.10 2.99
N PRO A 26 -10.44 -10.25 3.28
CA PRO A 26 -10.92 -10.97 4.45
C PRO A 26 -10.79 -12.48 4.24
N ASN A 27 -10.56 -13.23 5.31
CA ASN A 27 -10.44 -14.70 5.30
C ASN A 27 -9.51 -15.21 4.18
N ALA A 28 -8.33 -14.59 4.04
CA ALA A 28 -7.37 -14.93 3.01
C ALA A 28 -6.91 -16.39 3.15
N ASP A 29 -6.75 -17.08 2.01
CA ASP A 29 -6.31 -18.47 1.99
C ASP A 29 -4.89 -18.60 2.56
N LYS A 30 -4.64 -19.67 3.32
CA LYS A 30 -3.33 -20.01 3.88
C LYS A 30 -2.25 -20.11 2.81
N GLU A 31 -2.61 -20.54 1.60
CA GLU A 31 -1.69 -20.55 0.47
C GLU A 31 -1.16 -19.14 0.15
N VAL A 32 -2.01 -18.11 0.23
CA VAL A 32 -1.63 -16.72 -0.02
C VAL A 32 -0.64 -16.24 1.04
N PHE A 33 -0.88 -16.51 2.33
CA PHE A 33 0.07 -16.17 3.39
C PHE A 33 1.44 -16.83 3.14
N THR A 34 1.44 -18.12 2.82
CA THR A 34 2.67 -18.89 2.58
C THR A 34 3.46 -18.34 1.39
N LYS A 35 2.78 -18.06 0.27
CA LYS A 35 3.41 -17.54 -0.95
C LYS A 35 3.96 -16.13 -0.78
N LEU A 36 3.35 -15.33 0.09
CA LEU A 36 3.81 -13.99 0.45
C LEU A 36 4.88 -13.99 1.56
N GLY A 37 5.23 -15.16 2.12
CA GLY A 37 6.19 -15.25 3.22
C GLY A 37 5.69 -14.64 4.53
N LEU A 38 4.37 -14.63 4.73
CA LEU A 38 3.71 -14.05 5.90
C LEU A 38 3.51 -15.11 6.98
N ALA A 39 3.64 -14.70 8.24
CA ALA A 39 3.15 -15.52 9.35
C ALA A 39 1.61 -15.57 9.32
N GLU A 40 1.02 -16.71 9.68
CA GLU A 40 -0.44 -16.90 9.77
C GLU A 40 -1.03 -16.22 11.04
N ASP A 41 -0.63 -14.97 11.29
CA ASP A 41 -1.09 -14.17 12.43
C ASP A 41 -2.33 -13.35 12.00
N GLY A 42 -3.47 -14.04 11.96
CA GLY A 42 -4.78 -13.46 11.62
C GLY A 42 -5.47 -14.13 10.43
N ASN A 43 -6.61 -13.60 10.04
CA ASN A 43 -7.43 -14.10 8.93
C ASN A 43 -7.53 -13.12 7.75
N ALA A 44 -7.01 -11.89 7.88
CA ALA A 44 -7.13 -10.87 6.86
C ALA A 44 -5.78 -10.29 6.44
N ILE A 45 -5.71 -9.85 5.18
CA ILE A 45 -4.55 -9.18 4.58
C ILE A 45 -4.99 -7.80 4.11
N GLY A 46 -4.23 -6.77 4.47
CA GLY A 46 -4.34 -5.42 3.93
C GLY A 46 -3.19 -5.13 2.99
N ILE A 47 -3.46 -4.60 1.80
CA ILE A 47 -2.47 -4.29 0.77
C ILE A 47 -2.53 -2.81 0.43
N LEU A 48 -1.37 -2.15 0.49
CA LEU A 48 -1.18 -0.76 0.10
C LEU A 48 -0.15 -0.65 -1.03
N THR A 49 -0.38 0.28 -1.95
CA THR A 49 0.62 0.70 -2.94
C THR A 49 0.77 2.21 -2.85
N ILE A 50 1.96 2.69 -2.51
CA ILE A 50 2.21 4.08 -2.15
C ILE A 50 3.35 4.67 -2.99
N THR A 51 3.10 5.85 -3.56
CA THR A 51 4.09 6.68 -4.25
C THR A 51 4.21 8.02 -3.51
N PRO A 52 5.41 8.52 -3.20
CA PRO A 52 6.72 7.88 -3.41
C PRO A 52 6.91 6.66 -2.49
N SER A 53 7.79 5.75 -2.87
CA SER A 53 7.94 4.44 -2.23
C SER A 53 8.41 4.53 -0.78
N GLU A 54 9.14 5.58 -0.39
CA GLU A 54 9.58 5.83 0.98
C GLU A 54 8.42 6.10 1.94
N ALA A 55 7.27 6.55 1.43
CA ALA A 55 6.06 6.73 2.24
C ALA A 55 5.45 5.39 2.70
N SER A 56 5.92 4.25 2.18
CA SER A 56 5.63 2.92 2.75
C SER A 56 6.03 2.81 4.22
N ILE A 57 7.12 3.46 4.62
CA ILE A 57 7.60 3.51 6.02
C ILE A 57 6.58 4.21 6.91
N ILE A 58 6.05 5.33 6.43
CA ILE A 58 5.04 6.12 7.14
C ILE A 58 3.72 5.34 7.21
N GLY A 59 3.29 4.74 6.09
CA GLY A 59 2.09 3.93 6.02
C GLY A 59 2.11 2.73 6.98
N ALA A 60 3.24 2.02 7.06
CA ALA A 60 3.40 0.88 7.97
C ALA A 60 3.38 1.29 9.45
N ASP A 61 4.05 2.41 9.82
CA ASP A 61 4.04 2.93 11.19
C ASP A 61 2.63 3.36 11.63
N ILE A 62 1.90 4.07 10.76
CA ILE A 62 0.50 4.45 11.02
C ILE A 62 -0.35 3.19 11.18
N ALA A 63 -0.26 2.23 10.25
CA ALA A 63 -1.04 1.01 10.30
C ALA A 63 -0.84 0.27 11.63
N LYS A 64 0.42 0.10 12.07
CA LYS A 64 0.75 -0.58 13.33
C LYS A 64 0.22 0.14 14.57
N LYS A 65 0.14 1.47 14.55
CA LYS A 65 -0.39 2.29 15.65
C LYS A 65 -1.93 2.39 15.65
N SER A 66 -2.58 2.02 14.56
CA SER A 66 -4.02 2.21 14.35
C SER A 66 -4.88 1.02 14.74
N GLY A 67 -4.27 -0.11 15.08
CA GLY A 67 -4.99 -1.32 15.48
C GLY A 67 -4.06 -2.48 15.79
N ASN A 68 -4.65 -3.60 16.21
CA ASN A 68 -3.92 -4.84 16.45
C ASN A 68 -3.61 -5.57 15.13
N VAL A 69 -2.71 -4.98 14.33
CA VAL A 69 -2.21 -5.54 13.06
C VAL A 69 -0.72 -5.84 13.16
N GLN A 70 -0.22 -6.75 12.33
CA GLN A 70 1.20 -6.98 12.13
C GLN A 70 1.63 -6.46 10.76
N ILE A 71 2.90 -6.04 10.66
CA ILE A 71 3.50 -5.70 9.37
C ILE A 71 3.99 -7.02 8.78
N GLY A 72 3.33 -7.47 7.73
CA GLY A 72 3.73 -8.65 6.98
C GLY A 72 5.01 -8.38 6.19
N PHE A 73 4.97 -7.35 5.34
CA PHE A 73 6.18 -6.78 4.77
C PHE A 73 5.99 -5.30 4.41
N MET A 74 7.11 -4.60 4.28
CA MET A 74 7.18 -3.20 3.91
C MET A 74 8.34 -3.01 2.93
N ASP A 75 8.02 -2.63 1.70
CA ASP A 75 8.99 -2.46 0.62
C ASP A 75 9.14 -0.99 0.24
N ARG A 76 10.25 -0.39 0.68
CA ARG A 76 10.61 1.00 0.40
C ARG A 76 11.15 1.24 -1.01
N PHE A 77 11.30 0.20 -1.83
CA PHE A 77 11.71 0.33 -3.23
C PHE A 77 10.49 0.42 -4.14
N SER A 78 9.48 -0.44 -3.93
CA SER A 78 8.23 -0.42 -4.71
C SER A 78 7.13 0.44 -4.11
N GLY A 79 7.17 0.70 -2.79
CA GLY A 79 6.10 1.38 -2.07
C GLY A 79 4.98 0.45 -1.60
N ALA A 80 5.17 -0.87 -1.69
CA ALA A 80 4.21 -1.86 -1.23
C ALA A 80 4.27 -2.04 0.30
N VAL A 81 3.09 -2.09 0.93
CA VAL A 81 2.96 -2.47 2.35
C VAL A 81 1.88 -3.53 2.46
N VAL A 82 2.19 -4.62 3.15
CA VAL A 82 1.22 -5.66 3.48
C VAL A 82 1.12 -5.80 4.99
N ILE A 83 -0.10 -5.75 5.50
CA ILE A 83 -0.43 -5.90 6.91
C ILE A 83 -1.36 -7.09 7.12
N THR A 84 -1.27 -7.74 8.28
CA THR A 84 -2.11 -8.88 8.64
C THR A 84 -2.80 -8.65 9.98
N GLY A 85 -3.93 -9.32 10.20
CA GLY A 85 -4.65 -9.28 11.47
C GLY A 85 -6.11 -9.73 11.31
N GLU A 86 -6.95 -9.36 12.27
CA GLU A 86 -8.39 -9.51 12.15
C GLU A 86 -8.96 -8.53 11.11
N VAL A 87 -10.02 -8.94 10.40
CA VAL A 87 -10.67 -8.13 9.34
C VAL A 87 -10.94 -6.69 9.78
N SER A 88 -11.51 -6.49 10.97
CA SER A 88 -11.85 -5.16 11.50
C SER A 88 -10.61 -4.32 11.82
N SER A 89 -9.56 -4.94 12.37
CA SER A 89 -8.28 -4.29 12.67
C SER A 89 -7.57 -3.84 11.39
N VAL A 90 -7.54 -4.69 10.37
CA VAL A 90 -6.94 -4.37 9.07
C VAL A 90 -7.72 -3.25 8.37
N GLU A 91 -9.05 -3.30 8.37
CA GLU A 91 -9.86 -2.24 7.78
C GLU A 91 -9.64 -0.90 8.48
N SER A 92 -9.62 -0.88 9.82
CA SER A 92 -9.34 0.32 10.62
C SER A 92 -7.96 0.89 10.30
N ALA A 93 -6.94 0.03 10.20
CA ALA A 93 -5.59 0.43 9.84
C ALA A 93 -5.53 1.06 8.44
N LEU A 94 -6.15 0.45 7.42
CA LEU A 94 -6.21 1.00 6.06
C LEU A 94 -6.90 2.38 6.03
N ARG A 95 -8.02 2.52 6.75
CA ARG A 95 -8.75 3.80 6.89
C ARG A 95 -7.87 4.88 7.50
N GLN A 96 -7.15 4.54 8.56
CA GLN A 96 -6.31 5.49 9.25
C GLN A 96 -5.09 5.90 8.41
N VAL A 97 -4.47 4.96 7.68
CA VAL A 97 -3.39 5.26 6.73
C VAL A 97 -3.85 6.24 5.66
N ASN A 98 -4.96 5.95 4.95
CA ASN A 98 -5.49 6.85 3.92
C ASN A 98 -5.84 8.23 4.51
N SER A 99 -6.46 8.25 5.69
CA SER A 99 -6.82 9.50 6.37
C SER A 99 -5.59 10.35 6.69
N VAL A 100 -4.54 9.79 7.30
CA VAL A 100 -3.34 10.57 7.64
C VAL A 100 -2.59 11.01 6.39
N LEU A 101 -2.36 10.10 5.44
CA LEU A 101 -1.62 10.43 4.21
C LEU A 101 -2.35 11.51 3.41
N SER A 102 -3.69 11.46 3.33
CA SER A 102 -4.48 12.48 2.63
C SER A 102 -4.57 13.79 3.42
N ASN A 103 -4.96 13.74 4.70
CA ASN A 103 -5.26 14.96 5.45
C ASN A 103 -4.01 15.71 5.91
N VAL A 104 -2.96 14.99 6.29
CA VAL A 104 -1.71 15.58 6.82
C VAL A 104 -0.71 15.80 5.70
N LEU A 105 -0.41 14.75 4.92
CA LEU A 105 0.66 14.79 3.92
C LEU A 105 0.18 15.16 2.50
N LYS A 106 -1.14 15.35 2.32
CA LYS A 106 -1.77 15.76 1.07
C LYS A 106 -1.51 14.78 -0.08
N PHE A 107 -1.63 13.48 0.21
CA PHE A 107 -1.64 12.43 -0.81
C PHE A 107 -3.02 12.34 -1.45
N ASN A 108 -3.06 12.02 -2.75
CA ASN A 108 -4.26 11.47 -3.37
C ASN A 108 -4.45 10.03 -2.86
N VAL A 109 -5.66 9.65 -2.45
CA VAL A 109 -5.92 8.33 -1.87
C VAL A 109 -7.18 7.72 -2.47
N PRO A 110 -7.26 6.39 -2.63
CA PRO A 110 -8.41 5.73 -3.20
C PRO A 110 -9.43 5.42 -2.10
N GLU A 111 -10.64 5.02 -2.52
CA GLU A 111 -11.53 4.30 -1.62
C GLU A 111 -10.92 2.95 -1.23
N ILE A 112 -11.26 2.47 -0.03
CA ILE A 112 -10.84 1.15 0.40
C ILE A 112 -11.74 0.12 -0.27
N THR A 113 -11.12 -0.84 -0.93
CA THR A 113 -11.79 -1.93 -1.63
C THR A 113 -11.68 -3.22 -0.82
N ARG A 114 -12.62 -4.15 -1.04
CA ARG A 114 -12.69 -5.44 -0.35
C ARG A 114 -13.15 -6.54 -1.31
N THR A 115 -12.63 -7.75 -1.17
CA THR A 115 -13.13 -8.99 -1.80
C THR A 115 -13.91 -9.88 -0.85
#